data_AF-A0A2T4VLH5-F1
#
_entry.id   AF-A0A2T4VLH5-F1
#
_cell.length_a   1.000
_cell.length_b   1.000
_cell.length_c   1.000
_cell.angle_alpha   90.00
_cell.angle_beta   90.00
_cell.angle_gamma   90.00
#
_symmetry.space_group_name_H-M   'P 1'
#
loop_
_entity.id
_entity.type
_entity.pdbx_description
1 polymer ?
#
loop_
_entity_poly.entity_id
_entity_poly.type
_entity_poly.pdbx_seq_one_letter_code
_entity_poly.pdbx_strand_id
1 'polypeptide(L)'
;MPPGMTIGSPEGPPPPWQEIHRAVLSTLDALASSTGWIPTAATVGIEPLFERVLQQVCEPHGVTPGAYIDLITKDTGMRREVQKRLSKLMEHPGLVAMRREAQRREAEHQLYVLRYVISGEEPPDWVWTSIDEAQQAQLRDAAESGEERDPVLTPRVQHALRKLAEAPSTYGECEDCGTTILLERLQIVPWAECCAACQRKREGTPDVPPEPQVPVTYF
;
A
#
# COMPACT_ATOMS: atom_id res chain seq x y z
N MET A 1 -43.13 -16.73 -41.28
CA MET A 1 -41.95 -15.86 -41.47
C MET A 1 -42.20 -14.58 -40.70
N PRO A 2 -41.57 -14.36 -39.54
CA PRO A 2 -41.64 -13.07 -38.85
C PRO A 2 -40.69 -12.05 -39.51
N PRO A 3 -41.01 -10.76 -39.48
CA PRO A 3 -40.21 -9.71 -40.12
C PRO A 3 -38.91 -9.44 -39.33
N GLY A 4 -37.83 -9.18 -40.07
CA GLY A 4 -36.50 -8.92 -39.52
C GLY A 4 -36.45 -7.67 -38.65
N MET A 5 -36.00 -7.85 -37.41
CA MET A 5 -35.51 -6.76 -36.57
C MET A 5 -34.14 -6.33 -37.10
N THR A 6 -34.11 -5.23 -37.85
CA THR A 6 -32.91 -4.42 -38.05
C THR A 6 -32.53 -3.79 -36.71
N ILE A 7 -31.51 -4.34 -36.05
CA ILE A 7 -30.82 -3.71 -34.93
C ILE A 7 -30.02 -2.55 -35.54
N GLY A 8 -30.51 -1.32 -35.37
CA GLY A 8 -29.76 -0.12 -35.73
C GLY A 8 -28.55 0.03 -34.82
N SER A 9 -27.37 0.13 -35.42
CA SER A 9 -26.16 0.60 -34.74
C SER A 9 -26.40 1.98 -34.11
N PRO A 10 -25.99 2.23 -32.86
CA PRO A 10 -25.95 3.57 -32.32
C PRO A 10 -24.66 4.26 -32.83
N GLU A 11 -24.63 4.66 -34.10
CA GLU A 11 -23.54 5.51 -34.62
C GLU A 11 -23.87 6.98 -34.33
N GLY A 12 -23.72 7.35 -33.07
CA GLY A 12 -23.44 8.75 -32.72
C GLY A 12 -22.03 9.15 -33.16
N PRO A 13 -21.71 10.45 -33.22
CA PRO A 13 -20.34 10.89 -33.45
C PRO A 13 -19.41 10.25 -32.42
N PRO A 14 -18.16 9.89 -32.79
CA PRO A 14 -17.22 9.31 -31.85
C PRO A 14 -17.05 10.25 -30.65
N PRO A 15 -16.90 9.72 -29.42
CA PRO A 15 -16.75 10.56 -28.25
C PRO A 15 -15.57 11.53 -28.39
N PRO A 16 -15.64 12.73 -27.79
CA PRO A 16 -14.57 13.72 -27.85
C PRO A 16 -13.40 13.32 -26.93
N TRP A 17 -12.69 12.25 -27.28
CA TRP A 17 -11.69 11.60 -26.42
C TRP A 17 -10.56 12.53 -25.96
N GLN A 18 -10.14 13.46 -26.80
CA GLN A 18 -9.13 14.46 -26.43
C GLN A 18 -9.61 15.43 -25.35
N GLU A 19 -10.90 15.79 -25.38
CA GLU A 19 -11.51 16.66 -24.38
C GLU A 19 -11.72 15.90 -23.06
N ILE A 20 -12.27 14.69 -23.13
CA ILE A 20 -12.43 13.78 -21.99
C ILE A 20 -11.07 13.54 -21.31
N HIS A 21 -10.04 13.22 -22.10
CA HIS A 21 -8.69 13.01 -21.58
C HIS A 21 -8.14 14.24 -20.86
N ARG A 22 -8.25 15.42 -21.47
CA ARG A 22 -7.82 16.68 -20.85
C ARG A 22 -8.57 16.96 -19.55
N ALA A 23 -9.87 16.68 -19.50
CA ALA A 23 -10.69 16.84 -18.31
C ALA A 23 -10.28 15.86 -17.19
N VAL A 24 -9.96 14.60 -17.51
CA VAL A 24 -9.40 13.63 -16.55
C VAL A 24 -8.09 14.14 -15.98
N LEU A 25 -7.15 14.57 -16.82
CA LEU A 25 -5.86 15.09 -16.36
C LEU A 25 -6.03 16.33 -15.47
N SER A 26 -6.90 17.27 -15.85
CA SER A 26 -7.20 18.47 -15.06
C SER A 26 -7.80 18.13 -13.70
N THR A 27 -8.68 17.13 -13.65
CA THR A 27 -9.31 16.70 -12.39
C THR A 27 -8.29 16.02 -11.47
N LEU A 28 -7.38 15.21 -12.01
CA LEU A 28 -6.28 14.62 -11.25
C LEU A 28 -5.30 15.68 -10.72
N ASP A 29 -4.96 16.68 -11.53
CA ASP A 29 -4.09 17.79 -11.11
C ASP A 29 -4.77 18.64 -10.01
N ALA A 30 -6.09 18.84 -10.09
CA ALA A 30 -6.86 19.51 -9.04
C ALA A 30 -6.91 18.69 -7.74
N LEU A 31 -7.11 17.37 -7.84
CA LEU A 31 -7.03 16.46 -6.69
C LEU A 31 -5.67 16.54 -6.01
N ALA A 32 -4.58 16.52 -6.77
CA ALA A 32 -3.22 16.61 -6.24
C ALA A 32 -2.94 17.92 -5.49
N SER A 33 -3.73 18.96 -5.73
CA SER A 33 -3.64 20.25 -5.03
C SER A 33 -4.51 20.31 -3.76
N SER A 34 -5.28 19.25 -3.49
CA SER A 34 -6.18 19.12 -2.34
C SER A 34 -5.74 18.00 -1.41
N THR A 35 -6.30 17.95 -0.19
CA THR A 35 -5.94 16.93 0.82
C THR A 35 -7.11 16.02 1.24
N GLY A 36 -8.34 16.32 0.82
CA GLY A 36 -9.54 15.59 1.27
C GLY A 36 -9.62 14.13 0.83
N TRP A 37 -8.86 13.76 -0.21
CA TRP A 37 -8.79 12.39 -0.72
C TRP A 37 -7.77 11.51 0.04
N ILE A 38 -6.86 12.12 0.81
CA ILE A 38 -5.75 11.43 1.48
C ILE A 38 -6.26 10.35 2.46
N PRO A 39 -7.27 10.60 3.33
CA PRO A 39 -7.83 9.59 4.23
C PRO A 39 -8.28 8.32 3.51
N THR A 40 -9.05 8.48 2.43
CA THR A 40 -9.51 7.38 1.59
C THR A 40 -8.35 6.65 0.93
N ALA A 41 -7.39 7.39 0.36
CA ALA A 41 -6.24 6.77 -0.31
C ALA A 41 -5.32 5.97 0.62
N ALA A 42 -5.22 6.34 1.89
CA ALA A 42 -4.40 5.58 2.83
C ALA A 42 -5.05 4.28 3.29
N THR A 43 -6.38 4.21 3.34
CA THR A 43 -7.12 3.04 3.84
C THR A 43 -7.46 2.06 2.74
N VAL A 44 -7.98 2.53 1.60
CA VAL A 44 -8.50 1.68 0.52
C VAL A 44 -7.71 1.82 -0.78
N GLY A 45 -6.68 2.67 -0.82
CA GLY A 45 -5.88 2.92 -2.02
C GLY A 45 -6.48 3.98 -2.95
N ILE A 46 -5.79 4.23 -4.06
CA ILE A 46 -6.15 5.30 -5.02
C ILE A 46 -7.19 4.88 -6.07
N GLU A 47 -7.47 3.59 -6.19
CA GLU A 47 -8.37 3.05 -7.20
C GLU A 47 -9.81 3.62 -7.09
N PRO A 48 -10.44 3.68 -5.89
CA PRO A 48 -11.77 4.28 -5.76
C PRO A 48 -11.80 5.79 -6.08
N LEU A 49 -10.67 6.47 -5.92
CA LEU A 49 -10.55 7.89 -6.28
C LEU A 49 -10.49 8.04 -7.79
N PHE A 50 -9.70 7.21 -8.47
CA PHE A 50 -9.59 7.25 -9.92
C PHE A 50 -10.91 6.87 -10.59
N GLU A 51 -11.60 5.84 -10.09
CA GLU A 51 -12.92 5.46 -10.58
C GLU A 51 -13.92 6.61 -10.46
N ARG A 52 -13.95 7.31 -9.32
CA ARG A 52 -14.80 8.49 -9.12
C ARG A 52 -14.49 9.62 -10.11
N VAL A 53 -13.20 9.86 -10.39
CA VAL A 53 -12.80 10.85 -11.41
C VAL A 53 -13.32 10.44 -12.78
N LEU A 54 -13.18 9.16 -13.15
CA LEU A 54 -13.66 8.67 -14.43
C LEU A 54 -15.18 8.76 -14.54
N GLN A 55 -15.93 8.42 -13.48
CA GLN A 55 -17.39 8.59 -13.46
C GLN A 55 -17.77 10.06 -13.67
N GLN A 56 -17.20 10.97 -12.88
CA GLN A 56 -17.48 12.41 -12.98
C GLN A 56 -17.19 12.99 -14.37
N VAL A 57 -16.12 12.54 -15.03
CA VAL A 57 -15.71 13.07 -16.33
C VAL A 57 -16.39 12.36 -17.51
N CYS A 58 -16.65 11.05 -17.43
CA CYS A 58 -17.17 10.29 -18.57
C CYS A 58 -18.71 10.34 -18.67
N GLU A 59 -19.43 10.39 -17.53
CA GLU A 59 -20.90 10.42 -17.50
C GLU A 59 -21.52 11.56 -18.32
N PRO A 60 -21.04 12.82 -18.25
CA PRO A 60 -21.60 13.92 -19.06
C PRO A 60 -21.50 13.72 -20.57
N HIS A 61 -20.57 12.86 -21.01
CA HIS A 61 -20.37 12.54 -22.43
C HIS A 61 -21.05 11.22 -22.84
N GLY A 62 -21.79 10.56 -21.95
CA GLY A 62 -22.43 9.26 -22.22
C GLY A 62 -21.42 8.12 -22.40
N VAL A 63 -20.21 8.27 -21.84
CA VAL A 63 -19.11 7.31 -21.95
C VAL A 63 -18.95 6.57 -20.64
N THR A 64 -18.60 5.28 -20.70
CA THR A 64 -18.29 4.50 -19.49
C THR A 64 -16.81 4.66 -19.10
N PRO A 65 -16.47 4.61 -17.81
CA PRO A 65 -15.08 4.55 -17.35
C PRO A 65 -14.26 3.45 -18.06
N GLY A 66 -14.87 2.28 -18.29
CA GLY A 66 -14.23 1.17 -19.00
C GLY A 66 -13.83 1.51 -20.43
N ALA A 67 -14.69 2.21 -21.18
CA ALA A 67 -14.36 2.63 -22.55
C ALA A 67 -13.18 3.61 -22.60
N TYR A 68 -13.05 4.48 -21.59
CA TYR A 68 -11.88 5.35 -21.45
C TYR A 68 -10.61 4.55 -21.08
N ILE A 69 -10.72 3.58 -20.16
CA ILE A 69 -9.60 2.69 -19.79
C ILE A 69 -9.10 1.91 -21.02
N ASP A 70 -10.00 1.40 -21.85
CA ASP A 70 -9.64 0.70 -23.09
C ASP A 70 -8.91 1.61 -24.09
N LEU A 71 -9.34 2.88 -24.19
CA LEU A 71 -8.67 3.88 -25.02
C LEU A 71 -7.24 4.13 -24.53
N ILE A 72 -7.05 4.48 -23.27
CA ILE A 72 -5.72 4.81 -22.73
C ILE A 72 -4.80 3.59 -22.74
N THR A 73 -5.33 2.38 -22.67
CA THR A 73 -4.51 1.16 -22.77
C THR A 73 -3.89 1.01 -24.16
N LYS A 74 -4.60 1.44 -25.21
CA LYS A 74 -4.15 1.42 -26.61
C LYS A 74 -3.26 2.63 -26.96
N ASP A 75 -3.49 3.79 -26.33
CA ASP A 75 -2.72 5.02 -26.54
C ASP A 75 -1.60 5.19 -25.51
N THR A 76 -0.36 4.91 -25.92
CA THR A 76 0.81 4.99 -25.04
C THR A 76 1.08 6.39 -24.47
N GLY A 77 0.69 7.46 -25.19
CA GLY A 77 0.87 8.84 -24.75
C GLY A 77 -0.10 9.17 -23.63
N MET A 78 -1.40 8.96 -23.87
CA MET A 78 -2.45 9.19 -22.87
C MET A 78 -2.22 8.35 -21.61
N ARG A 79 -1.81 7.09 -21.78
CA ARG A 79 -1.46 6.21 -20.64
C ARG A 79 -0.39 6.83 -19.76
N ARG A 80 0.70 7.31 -20.37
CA ARG A 80 1.84 7.88 -19.65
C ARG A 80 1.45 9.16 -18.90
N GLU A 81 0.58 9.98 -19.49
CA GLU A 81 0.11 11.21 -18.85
C GLU A 81 -0.74 10.92 -17.61
N VAL A 82 -1.68 9.97 -17.69
CA VAL A 82 -2.49 9.52 -16.55
C VAL A 82 -1.60 8.88 -15.49
N GLN A 83 -0.72 7.95 -15.87
CA GLN A 83 0.22 7.30 -14.95
C GLN A 83 1.06 8.33 -14.19
N LYS A 84 1.60 9.34 -14.88
CA LYS A 84 2.38 10.42 -14.25
C LYS A 84 1.58 11.18 -13.19
N ARG A 85 0.29 11.42 -13.40
CA ARG A 85 -0.58 12.10 -12.40
C ARG A 85 -0.87 11.20 -11.20
N LEU A 86 -1.20 9.93 -11.45
CA LEU A 86 -1.42 8.96 -10.38
C LEU A 86 -0.17 8.75 -9.53
N SER A 87 1.02 8.70 -10.14
CA SER A 87 2.31 8.66 -9.42
C SER A 87 2.48 9.87 -8.50
N LYS A 88 2.20 11.09 -8.98
CA LYS A 88 2.27 12.30 -8.14
C LYS A 88 1.31 12.26 -6.95
N LEU A 89 0.11 11.73 -7.11
CA LEU A 89 -0.82 11.52 -6.00
C LEU A 89 -0.24 10.52 -4.98
N MET A 90 0.34 9.42 -5.46
CA MET A 90 0.97 8.43 -4.57
C MET A 90 2.19 8.97 -3.82
N GLU A 91 2.92 9.92 -4.42
CA GLU A 91 4.07 10.62 -3.83
C GLU A 91 3.67 11.82 -2.96
N HIS A 92 2.37 12.12 -2.83
CA HIS A 92 1.91 13.29 -2.08
C HIS A 92 2.36 13.21 -0.61
N PRO A 93 3.04 14.26 -0.07
CA PRO A 93 3.65 14.20 1.26
C PRO A 93 2.68 13.81 2.39
N GLY A 94 1.44 14.32 2.33
CA GLY A 94 0.42 13.97 3.32
C GLY A 94 -0.02 12.50 3.26
N LEU A 95 -0.07 11.90 2.07
CA LEU A 95 -0.41 10.48 1.93
C LEU A 95 0.72 9.61 2.46
N VAL A 96 1.96 9.94 2.08
CA VAL A 96 3.16 9.23 2.54
C VAL A 96 3.28 9.30 4.06
N ALA A 97 3.09 10.48 4.65
CA ALA A 97 3.14 10.66 6.10
C ALA A 97 2.05 9.84 6.81
N MET A 98 0.82 9.86 6.32
CA MET A 98 -0.29 9.13 6.95
C MET A 98 -0.13 7.61 6.84
N ARG A 99 0.35 7.10 5.69
CA ARG A 99 0.65 5.66 5.54
C ARG A 99 1.79 5.22 6.45
N ARG A 100 2.85 6.04 6.57
CA ARG A 100 3.96 5.77 7.51
C ARG A 100 3.47 5.74 8.95
N GLU A 101 2.63 6.70 9.35
CA GLU A 101 2.04 6.73 10.69
C GLU A 101 1.18 5.50 10.98
N ALA A 102 0.30 5.12 10.05
CA ALA A 102 -0.55 3.93 10.19
C ALA A 102 0.30 2.66 10.31
N GLN A 103 1.30 2.50 9.45
CA GLN A 103 2.20 1.36 9.50
C GLN A 103 3.05 1.34 10.79
N ARG A 104 3.47 2.50 11.30
CA ARG A 104 4.18 2.57 12.58
C ARG A 104 3.33 2.03 13.73
N ARG A 105 2.06 2.44 13.81
CA ARG A 105 1.13 1.98 14.85
C ARG A 105 0.86 0.48 14.77
N GLU A 106 0.67 -0.02 13.56
CA GLU A 106 0.49 -1.46 13.33
C GLU A 106 1.74 -2.25 13.75
N ALA A 107 2.92 -1.79 13.34
CA ALA A 107 4.16 -2.45 13.73
C ALA A 107 4.40 -2.40 15.24
N GLU A 108 4.06 -1.29 15.90
CA GLU A 108 4.14 -1.17 17.36
C GLU A 108 3.24 -2.19 18.06
N HIS A 109 1.99 -2.33 17.61
CA HIS A 109 1.07 -3.34 18.13
C HIS A 109 1.64 -4.75 17.97
N GLN A 110 2.05 -5.10 16.75
CA GLN A 110 2.63 -6.42 16.45
C GLN A 110 3.87 -6.71 17.29
N LEU A 111 4.75 -5.72 17.51
CA LEU A 111 5.96 -5.88 18.31
C LEU A 111 5.65 -6.07 19.79
N TYR A 112 4.61 -5.42 20.34
CA TYR A 112 4.18 -5.67 21.72
C TYR A 112 3.58 -7.07 21.89
N VAL A 113 2.73 -7.51 20.96
CA VAL A 113 2.18 -8.88 20.96
C VAL A 113 3.31 -9.90 20.86
N LEU A 114 4.26 -9.67 19.94
CA LEU A 114 5.41 -10.56 19.78
C LEU A 114 6.27 -10.59 21.04
N ARG A 115 6.58 -9.44 21.64
CA ARG A 115 7.33 -9.38 22.91
C ARG A 115 6.64 -10.18 24.00
N TYR A 116 5.32 -10.02 24.14
CA TYR A 116 4.55 -10.77 25.12
C TYR A 116 4.70 -12.28 24.92
N VAL A 117 4.52 -12.77 23.70
CA VAL A 117 4.62 -14.20 23.38
C VAL A 117 6.03 -14.75 23.62
N ILE A 118 7.08 -14.01 23.26
CA ILE A 118 8.47 -14.51 23.32
C ILE A 118 9.18 -14.24 24.66
N SER A 119 8.71 -13.31 25.50
CA SER A 119 9.36 -13.00 26.79
C SER A 119 8.42 -13.06 28.00
N GLY A 120 7.10 -13.16 27.79
CA GLY A 120 6.10 -13.11 28.87
C GLY A 120 5.92 -11.72 29.48
N GLU A 121 6.55 -10.68 28.92
CA GLU A 121 6.39 -9.31 29.40
C GLU A 121 5.03 -8.74 28.99
N GLU A 122 4.19 -8.39 29.96
CA GLU A 122 2.87 -7.81 29.71
C GLU A 122 2.94 -6.57 28.81
N PRO A 123 2.13 -6.51 27.73
CA PRO A 123 2.03 -5.34 26.90
C PRO A 123 1.15 -4.27 27.56
N PRO A 124 1.16 -3.03 27.04
CA PRO A 124 0.23 -2.00 27.49
C PRO A 124 -1.25 -2.37 27.22
N ASP A 125 -2.18 -1.87 28.04
CA ASP A 125 -3.62 -2.18 27.99
C ASP A 125 -4.27 -1.99 26.60
N TRP A 126 -3.80 -1.00 25.82
CA TRP A 126 -4.35 -0.72 24.50
C TRP A 126 -4.12 -1.86 23.51
N VAL A 127 -3.05 -2.65 23.70
CA VAL A 127 -2.76 -3.83 22.87
C VAL A 127 -3.85 -4.88 23.08
N TRP A 128 -4.16 -5.20 24.34
CA TRP A 128 -5.24 -6.13 24.66
C TRP A 128 -6.60 -5.63 24.21
N THR A 129 -6.90 -4.35 24.39
CA THR A 129 -8.19 -3.76 23.98
C THR A 129 -8.47 -3.90 22.48
N SER A 130 -7.42 -4.02 21.67
CA SER A 130 -7.55 -4.19 20.22
C SER A 130 -7.62 -5.64 19.74
N ILE A 131 -7.51 -6.62 20.63
CA ILE A 131 -7.51 -8.05 20.34
C ILE A 131 -8.75 -8.68 20.97
N ASP A 132 -9.46 -9.53 20.25
CA ASP A 132 -10.65 -10.21 20.80
C ASP A 132 -10.29 -11.25 21.88
N GLU A 133 -11.26 -11.61 22.72
CA GLU A 133 -11.03 -12.50 23.88
C GLU A 133 -10.49 -13.89 23.48
N ALA A 134 -10.91 -14.43 22.34
CA ALA A 134 -10.47 -15.74 21.89
C ALA A 134 -9.01 -15.72 21.45
N GLN A 135 -8.61 -14.67 20.71
CA GLN A 135 -7.23 -14.43 20.32
C GLN A 135 -6.34 -14.13 21.55
N GLN A 136 -6.84 -13.38 22.53
CA GLN A 136 -6.11 -13.14 23.78
C GLN A 136 -5.81 -14.44 24.52
N ALA A 137 -6.78 -15.36 24.63
CA ALA A 137 -6.56 -16.65 25.26
C ALA A 137 -5.48 -17.45 24.54
N GLN A 138 -5.52 -17.50 23.20
CA GLN A 138 -4.49 -18.18 22.39
C GLN A 138 -3.09 -17.57 22.61
N LEU A 139 -2.99 -16.24 22.69
CA LEU A 139 -1.71 -15.57 22.93
C LEU A 139 -1.16 -15.87 24.33
N ARG A 140 -2.02 -15.96 25.35
CA ARG A 140 -1.63 -16.35 26.72
C ARG A 140 -1.11 -17.77 26.75
N ASP A 141 -1.82 -18.71 26.13
CA ASP A 141 -1.40 -20.11 26.05
C ASP A 141 -0.02 -20.25 25.38
N ALA A 142 0.23 -19.48 24.29
CA ALA A 142 1.52 -19.45 23.61
C ALA A 142 2.65 -18.85 24.47
N ALA A 143 2.38 -17.77 25.21
CA ALA A 143 3.35 -17.18 26.13
C ALA A 143 3.68 -18.11 27.31
N GLU A 144 2.69 -18.85 27.81
CA GLU A 144 2.84 -19.82 28.89
C GLU A 144 3.62 -21.08 28.44
N SER A 145 3.39 -21.57 27.22
CA SER A 145 4.13 -22.72 26.67
C SER A 145 5.61 -22.41 26.51
N GLY A 146 5.94 -21.15 26.19
CA GLY A 146 7.31 -20.67 26.02
C GLY A 146 8.01 -21.25 24.79
N GLU A 147 7.28 -21.92 23.89
CA GLU A 147 7.82 -22.50 22.65
C GLU A 147 8.40 -21.45 21.71
N GLU A 148 7.85 -20.23 21.77
CA GLU A 148 8.23 -19.10 20.92
C GLU A 148 9.42 -18.29 21.47
N ARG A 149 10.03 -18.72 22.59
CA ARG A 149 11.18 -18.02 23.19
C ARG A 149 12.41 -18.12 22.32
N ASP A 150 12.69 -17.07 21.56
CA ASP A 150 13.89 -16.94 20.75
C ASP A 150 14.85 -15.87 21.32
N PRO A 151 15.99 -16.27 21.92
CA PRO A 151 16.96 -15.35 22.53
C PRO A 151 17.63 -14.42 21.52
N VAL A 152 17.59 -14.73 20.21
CA VAL A 152 18.09 -13.86 19.14
C VAL A 152 17.03 -12.84 18.73
N LEU A 153 15.76 -13.23 18.72
CA LEU A 153 14.64 -12.34 18.34
C LEU A 153 14.31 -11.32 19.43
N THR A 154 14.28 -11.73 20.70
CA THR A 154 13.95 -10.86 21.84
C THR A 154 14.69 -9.51 21.82
N PRO A 155 16.03 -9.44 21.70
CA PRO A 155 16.74 -8.16 21.68
C PRO A 155 16.39 -7.30 20.46
N ARG A 156 16.05 -7.91 19.32
CA ARG A 156 15.66 -7.20 18.09
C ARG A 156 14.29 -6.55 18.23
N VAL A 157 13.33 -7.29 18.83
CA VAL A 157 12.00 -6.78 19.14
C VAL A 157 12.08 -5.64 20.16
N GLN A 158 12.86 -5.81 21.23
CA GLN A 158 13.08 -4.77 22.23
C GLN A 158 13.75 -3.53 21.63
N HIS A 159 14.69 -3.71 20.70
CA HIS A 159 15.31 -2.60 19.98
C HIS A 159 14.32 -1.84 19.11
N ALA A 160 13.47 -2.54 18.36
CA ALA A 160 12.44 -1.91 17.55
C ALA A 160 11.43 -1.13 18.40
N LEU A 161 10.96 -1.69 19.52
CA LEU A 161 10.06 -1.01 20.46
C LEU A 161 10.72 0.23 21.09
N ARG A 162 11.99 0.13 21.48
CA ARG A 162 12.74 1.29 21.98
C ARG A 162 12.85 2.39 20.92
N LYS A 163 13.13 2.04 19.66
CA LYS A 163 13.18 2.99 18.54
C LYS A 163 11.83 3.68 18.31
N LEU A 164 10.73 2.93 18.42
CA LEU A 164 9.38 3.47 18.36
C LEU A 164 9.09 4.45 19.50
N ALA A 165 9.57 4.18 20.71
CA ALA A 165 9.37 5.03 21.87
C ALA A 165 10.24 6.30 21.87
N GLU A 166 11.54 6.17 21.53
CA GLU A 166 12.53 7.24 21.64
C GLU A 166 12.62 8.11 20.38
N ALA A 167 12.52 7.48 19.20
CA ALA A 167 12.72 8.13 17.90
C ALA A 167 11.71 7.66 16.84
N PRO A 168 10.39 7.86 17.07
CA PRO A 168 9.32 7.35 16.21
C PRO A 168 9.38 7.84 14.76
N SER A 169 10.04 8.97 14.49
CA SER A 169 10.27 9.50 13.15
C SER A 169 11.30 8.70 12.35
N THR A 170 12.21 7.98 13.02
CA THR A 170 13.29 7.20 12.41
C THR A 170 12.94 5.71 12.27
N TYR A 171 11.79 5.29 12.83
CA TYR A 171 11.31 3.93 12.63
C TYR A 171 11.05 3.68 11.14
N GLY A 172 11.55 2.56 10.64
CA GLY A 172 11.56 2.25 9.21
C GLY A 172 12.69 2.89 8.41
N GLU A 173 13.70 3.49 9.05
CA GLU A 173 14.96 3.88 8.41
C GLU A 173 16.05 2.84 8.70
N CYS A 174 16.81 2.51 7.64
CA CYS A 174 17.92 1.57 7.72
C CYS A 174 19.06 2.13 8.54
N GLU A 175 19.53 1.39 9.55
CA GLU A 175 20.60 1.83 10.44
C GLU A 175 21.99 1.84 9.77
N ASP A 176 22.15 1.14 8.64
CA ASP A 176 23.44 1.07 7.93
C ASP A 176 23.58 2.15 6.84
N CYS A 177 22.51 2.43 6.09
CA CYS A 177 22.57 3.32 4.93
C CYS A 177 21.63 4.54 5.02
N GLY A 178 20.80 4.64 6.06
CA GLY A 178 19.83 5.73 6.26
C GLY A 178 18.66 5.73 5.29
N THR A 179 18.60 4.80 4.32
CA THR A 179 17.49 4.71 3.36
C THR A 179 16.23 4.17 4.06
N THR A 180 15.05 4.62 3.63
CA THR A 180 13.78 4.04 4.07
C THR A 180 13.72 2.55 3.74
N ILE A 181 13.38 1.74 4.74
CA ILE A 181 13.08 0.32 4.60
C ILE A 181 11.72 0.19 3.91
N LEU A 182 11.63 -0.70 2.92
CA LEU A 182 10.39 -0.96 2.20
C LEU A 182 9.24 -1.27 3.16
N LEU A 183 8.07 -0.69 2.90
CA LEU A 183 6.90 -0.82 3.77
C LEU A 183 6.45 -2.28 3.87
N GLU A 184 6.45 -2.96 2.73
CA GLU A 184 6.10 -4.38 2.59
C GLU A 184 7.01 -5.27 3.45
N ARG A 185 8.27 -4.87 3.61
CA ARG A 185 9.21 -5.58 4.48
C ARG A 185 8.89 -5.36 5.95
N LEU A 186 8.55 -4.15 6.36
CA LEU A 186 8.19 -3.88 7.76
C LEU A 186 6.85 -4.49 8.15
N GLN A 187 5.94 -4.70 7.19
CA GLN A 187 4.69 -5.45 7.40
C GLN A 187 4.93 -6.94 7.69
N ILE A 188 6.01 -7.51 7.17
CA ILE A 188 6.38 -8.93 7.39
C ILE A 188 7.36 -9.06 8.56
N VAL A 189 8.30 -8.12 8.69
CA VAL A 189 9.39 -8.13 9.67
C VAL A 189 9.45 -6.77 10.36
N PRO A 190 8.57 -6.49 11.34
CA PRO A 190 8.49 -5.18 12.00
C PRO A 190 9.72 -4.85 12.87
N TRP A 191 10.55 -5.84 13.21
CA TRP A 191 11.83 -5.65 13.92
C TRP A 191 13.03 -5.47 12.98
N ALA A 192 12.82 -5.20 11.69
CA ALA A 192 13.91 -5.00 10.74
C ALA A 192 14.74 -3.73 11.05
N GLU A 193 16.01 -3.90 11.40
CA GLU A 193 16.97 -2.81 11.66
C GLU A 193 17.51 -2.17 10.37
N CYS A 194 17.56 -2.93 9.28
CA CYS A 194 18.17 -2.51 8.02
C CYS A 194 17.38 -2.97 6.79
N CYS A 195 17.64 -2.31 5.66
CA CYS A 195 17.07 -2.67 4.37
C CYS A 195 17.57 -4.06 3.91
N ALA A 196 16.84 -4.71 3.01
CA ALA A 196 17.21 -6.04 2.52
C ALA A 196 18.62 -6.10 1.93
N ALA A 197 19.07 -5.03 1.25
CA ALA A 197 20.42 -4.95 0.70
C ALA A 197 21.51 -4.92 1.79
N CYS A 198 21.30 -4.14 2.86
CA CYS A 198 22.24 -4.09 3.99
C CYS A 198 22.20 -5.39 4.81
N GLN A 199 21.02 -5.99 5.00
CA GLN A 199 20.91 -7.28 5.68
C GLN A 199 21.73 -8.36 4.95
N ARG A 200 21.60 -8.51 3.63
CA ARG A 200 22.38 -9.49 2.84
C ARG A 200 23.88 -9.27 2.99
N LYS A 201 24.34 -8.01 3.04
CA LYS A 201 25.74 -7.68 3.28
C LYS A 201 26.21 -8.14 4.66
N ARG A 202 25.39 -7.97 5.72
CA ARG A 202 25.69 -8.45 7.08
C ARG A 202 25.76 -9.98 7.13
N GLU A 203 24.88 -10.66 6.41
CA GLU A 203 24.78 -12.13 6.36
C GLU A 203 25.83 -12.76 5.43
N GLY A 204 26.66 -11.96 4.74
CA GLY A 204 27.69 -12.45 3.83
C GLY A 204 27.15 -13.16 2.59
N THR A 205 25.87 -12.95 2.26
CA THR A 205 25.26 -13.55 1.07
C THR A 205 25.58 -12.64 -0.14
N PRO A 206 26.30 -13.13 -1.17
CA PRO A 206 26.64 -12.33 -2.33
C PRO A 206 25.38 -11.85 -3.07
N ASP A 207 25.51 -10.72 -3.77
CA ASP A 207 24.46 -10.11 -4.60
C ASP A 207 24.11 -11.04 -5.77
N VAL A 208 23.27 -12.04 -5.50
CA VAL A 208 22.51 -12.72 -6.53
C VAL A 208 21.26 -11.87 -6.71
N PRO A 209 21.12 -11.11 -7.81
CA PRO A 209 19.87 -10.47 -8.14
C PRO A 209 18.80 -11.56 -8.09
N PRO A 210 17.62 -11.35 -7.47
CA PRO A 210 16.55 -12.32 -7.60
C PRO A 210 16.37 -12.57 -9.10
N GLU A 211 16.51 -13.82 -9.53
CA GLU A 211 16.06 -14.21 -10.87
C GLU A 211 14.64 -13.65 -11.00
N PRO A 212 14.32 -12.88 -12.06
CA PRO A 212 12.96 -12.46 -12.29
C PRO A 212 12.13 -13.72 -12.58
N GLN A 213 11.57 -14.33 -11.54
CA GLN A 213 10.63 -15.42 -11.66
C GLN A 213 9.22 -14.85 -11.84
N VAL A 214 9.00 -14.24 -13.01
CA VAL A 214 7.66 -14.22 -13.58
C VAL A 214 7.79 -14.28 -15.11
N PRO A 215 7.73 -15.47 -15.73
CA PRO A 215 7.14 -15.55 -17.04
C PRO A 215 5.66 -15.18 -16.87
N VAL A 216 5.31 -13.91 -17.11
CA VAL A 216 3.92 -13.53 -17.36
C VAL A 216 3.57 -14.04 -18.75
N THR A 217 3.36 -15.35 -18.86
CA THR A 217 2.58 -15.90 -19.96
C THR A 217 1.12 -15.75 -19.58
N TYR A 218 0.50 -14.63 -19.90
CA TYR A 218 -0.94 -14.62 -20.14
C TYR A 218 -1.24 -13.64 -21.28
N PHE A 219 -1.66 -14.25 -22.39
CA PHE A 219 -2.59 -13.67 -23.36
C PHE A 219 -3.87 -13.20 -22.66
#